data_AF-A0A9J2PDZ0-F1
#
_entry.id   AF-A0A9J2PDZ0-F1
#
_cell.length_a   1.000
_cell.length_b   1.000
_cell.length_c   1.000
_cell.angle_alpha   90.00
_cell.angle_beta   90.00
_cell.angle_gamma   90.00
#
_symmetry.space_group_name_H-M   'P 1'
#
loop_
_entity.id
_entity.type
_entity.pdbx_description
1 polymer ?
#
loop_
_entity_poly.entity_id
_entity_poly.type
_entity_poly.pdbx_seq_one_letter_code
_entity_poly.pdbx_strand_id
1 'polypeptide(L)'
;MTKSLNGFEFEEIGNIMDGDFVYYCKLNGGRCQKVCVGCQFRDKRLYDGDRYQKDNTVFQCEVRPDKYGHKPVGCVVWDENGDSVERIVGCRWYQTTKYAKVEQTCVLENNRTVVKTLGCIFVYKGYDTLFLYPGTFTIWNQQVEGTSIGVACKVSQ
;
A
#
# COMPACT_ATOMS: atom_id res chain seq x y z
N MET A 1 6.77 8.75 33.76
CA MET A 1 6.42 8.47 35.17
C MET A 1 5.33 9.44 35.57
N THR A 2 4.16 8.95 35.99
CA THR A 2 3.03 9.78 36.45
C THR A 2 3.23 10.12 37.92
N LYS A 3 3.27 11.40 38.26
CA LYS A 3 3.35 11.91 39.63
C LYS A 3 2.01 12.53 39.99
N SER A 4 1.35 12.04 41.03
CA SER A 4 0.09 12.61 41.50
C SER A 4 0.34 13.56 42.68
N LEU A 5 -0.27 14.75 42.65
CA LEU A 5 -0.32 15.65 43.80
C LEU A 5 -1.69 16.34 43.87
N ASN A 6 -2.35 16.29 45.03
CA ASN A 6 -3.67 16.91 45.29
C ASN A 6 -4.80 16.49 44.31
N GLY A 7 -4.80 15.24 43.84
CA GLY A 7 -5.80 14.76 42.86
C GLY A 7 -5.53 15.19 41.42
N PHE A 8 -4.39 15.82 41.15
CA PHE A 8 -3.92 16.14 39.80
C PHE A 8 -2.79 15.20 39.41
N GLU A 9 -2.92 14.57 38.24
CA GLU A 9 -1.87 13.76 37.63
C GLU A 9 -0.94 14.66 36.81
N PHE A 10 0.35 14.63 37.14
CA PHE A 10 1.43 15.27 36.40
C PHE A 10 2.22 14.21 35.65
N GLU A 11 2.28 14.32 34.33
CA GLU A 11 3.15 13.48 33.49
C GLU A 11 4.38 14.30 33.08
N GLU A 12 5.58 13.77 33.29
CA GLU A 12 6.81 14.36 32.73
C GLU A 12 6.65 14.49 31.21
N ILE A 13 6.93 15.68 30.68
CA ILE A 13 6.77 15.99 29.24
C ILE A 13 7.88 15.27 28.45
N GLY A 14 7.64 14.00 28.18
CA GLY A 14 8.26 13.22 27.12
C GLY A 14 7.28 13.01 25.95
N ASN A 15 7.64 12.13 25.02
CA ASN A 15 6.71 11.67 23.99
C ASN A 15 5.59 10.85 24.66
N ILE A 16 4.36 11.37 24.64
CA ILE A 16 3.16 10.72 25.16
C ILE A 16 2.59 9.84 24.05
N MET A 17 2.43 8.55 24.31
CA MET A 17 1.75 7.62 23.41
C MET A 17 0.28 7.55 23.79
N ASP A 18 -0.60 7.79 22.83
CA ASP A 18 -2.05 7.72 23.03
C ASP A 18 -2.68 7.05 21.81
N GLY A 19 -3.10 5.80 21.99
CA GLY A 19 -3.57 4.92 20.92
C GLY A 19 -2.51 4.73 19.84
N ASP A 20 -2.87 5.08 18.60
CA ASP A 20 -2.05 4.89 17.41
C ASP A 20 -1.13 6.09 17.10
N PHE A 21 -1.01 7.06 18.02
CA PHE A 21 -0.32 8.33 17.79
C PHE A 21 0.64 8.74 18.91
N VAL A 22 1.64 9.55 18.52
CA VAL A 22 2.66 10.10 19.41
C VAL A 22 2.45 11.60 19.53
N TYR A 23 2.39 12.09 20.76
CA TYR A 23 2.15 13.49 21.07
C TYR A 23 3.31 14.11 21.84
N TYR A 24 3.47 15.42 21.64
CA TYR A 24 4.41 16.26 22.36
C TYR A 24 3.68 17.49 22.92
N CYS A 25 4.00 17.88 24.15
CA CYS A 25 3.50 19.14 24.71
C CYS A 25 4.35 20.29 24.18
N LYS A 26 3.73 21.17 23.39
CA LYS A 26 4.33 22.39 22.90
C LYS A 26 3.83 23.58 23.72
N LEU A 27 4.75 24.35 24.29
CA LEU A 27 4.43 25.63 24.92
C LEU A 27 4.04 26.67 23.86
N ASN A 28 2.87 27.28 24.02
CA ASN A 28 2.37 28.34 23.16
C ASN A 28 1.70 29.42 24.02
N GLY A 29 2.30 30.61 24.09
CA GLY A 29 1.77 31.73 24.88
C GLY A 29 1.59 31.43 26.37
N GLY A 30 2.47 30.62 26.97
CA GLY A 30 2.40 30.22 28.38
C GLY A 30 1.42 29.08 28.68
N ARG A 31 0.75 28.51 27.68
CA ARG A 31 -0.09 27.31 27.80
C ARG A 31 0.57 26.12 27.10
N CYS A 32 0.51 24.94 27.70
CA CYS A 32 0.88 23.69 27.04
C CYS A 32 -0.25 23.25 26.11
N GLN A 33 0.09 22.93 24.85
CA GLN A 33 -0.82 22.31 23.89
C GLN A 33 -0.32 20.91 23.53
N LYS A 34 -1.21 19.92 23.53
CA LYS A 34 -0.92 18.56 23.05
C LYS A 34 -0.91 18.58 21.52
N VAL A 35 0.25 18.35 20.92
CA VAL A 35 0.45 18.36 19.46
C VAL A 35 0.83 16.96 19.01
N CYS A 36 0.15 16.44 17.98
CA CYS A 36 0.54 15.18 17.35
C CYS A 36 1.85 15.39 16.59
N VAL A 37 2.84 14.55 16.85
CA VAL A 37 4.19 14.64 16.24
C VAL A 37 4.57 13.37 15.48
N GLY A 38 3.73 12.34 15.53
CA GLY A 38 4.01 11.08 14.88
C GLY A 38 2.89 10.06 15.08
N CYS A 39 3.11 8.90 14.50
CA CYS A 39 2.24 7.75 14.62
C CYS A 39 2.97 6.61 15.34
N GLN A 40 2.23 5.59 15.75
CA GLN A 40 2.77 4.37 16.32
C GLN A 40 2.21 3.15 15.60
N PHE A 41 3.07 2.16 15.38
CA PHE A 41 2.66 0.85 14.91
C PHE A 41 3.60 -0.24 15.45
N ARG A 42 3.05 -1.29 16.09
CA ARG A 42 3.81 -2.43 16.68
C ARG A 42 5.03 -1.97 17.48
N ASP A 43 4.79 -1.09 18.45
CA ASP A 43 5.80 -0.51 19.36
C ASP A 43 6.89 0.34 18.69
N LYS A 44 6.78 0.58 17.38
CA LYS A 44 7.64 1.50 16.64
C LYS A 44 6.99 2.87 16.54
N ARG A 45 7.76 3.92 16.85
CA ARG A 45 7.40 5.31 16.57
C ARG A 45 7.72 5.63 15.11
N LEU A 46 6.80 6.32 14.46
CA LEU A 46 6.87 6.74 13.06
C LEU A 46 6.72 8.26 13.00
N TYR A 47 7.59 8.93 12.25
CA TYR A 47 7.48 10.35 11.96
C TYR A 47 6.71 10.60 10.66
N ASP A 48 6.37 11.86 10.37
CA ASP A 48 5.68 12.22 9.12
C ASP A 48 6.46 11.68 7.91
N GLY A 49 5.77 10.92 7.05
CA GLY A 49 6.38 10.29 5.87
C GLY A 49 6.91 8.87 6.09
N ASP A 50 7.11 8.42 7.34
CA ASP A 50 7.52 7.06 7.61
C ASP A 50 6.45 6.05 7.18
N ARG A 51 6.91 4.93 6.63
CA ARG A 51 6.04 3.87 6.10
C ARG A 51 6.14 2.58 6.88
N TYR A 52 5.06 1.81 6.84
CA TYR A 52 5.01 0.46 7.36
C TYR A 52 4.02 -0.38 6.56
N GLN A 53 4.24 -1.69 6.58
CA GLN A 53 3.37 -2.66 5.94
C GLN A 53 2.44 -3.28 6.99
N LYS A 54 1.16 -3.38 6.64
CA LYS A 54 0.16 -4.11 7.40
C LYS A 54 -0.74 -4.83 6.40
N ASP A 55 -0.77 -6.16 6.49
CA ASP A 55 -1.44 -7.03 5.53
C ASP A 55 -0.89 -6.76 4.11
N ASN A 56 -1.76 -6.54 3.12
CA ASN A 56 -1.37 -6.20 1.75
C ASN A 56 -1.32 -4.69 1.48
N THR A 57 -1.32 -3.86 2.52
CA THR A 57 -1.34 -2.39 2.41
C THR A 57 -0.09 -1.77 3.02
N VAL A 58 0.50 -0.82 2.29
CA VAL A 58 1.51 0.09 2.77
C VAL A 58 0.80 1.33 3.32
N PHE A 59 1.05 1.61 4.59
CA PHE A 59 0.58 2.82 5.26
C PHE A 59 1.74 3.80 5.45
N GLN A 60 1.42 5.08 5.43
CA GLN A 60 2.32 6.16 5.74
C GLN A 60 1.76 6.97 6.91
N CYS A 61 2.60 7.31 7.87
CA CYS A 61 2.24 8.28 8.88
C CYS A 61 2.10 9.67 8.23
N GLU A 62 0.92 10.28 8.35
CA GLU A 62 0.63 11.64 7.92
C GLU A 62 0.43 12.49 9.17
N VAL A 63 1.27 13.51 9.36
CA VAL A 63 1.12 14.50 10.44
C VAL A 63 1.12 15.90 9.82
N ARG A 64 -0.06 16.53 9.83
CA ARG A 64 -0.29 17.91 9.41
C ARG A 64 -0.84 18.70 10.61
N PRO A 65 -0.76 20.05 10.58
CA PRO A 65 -1.28 20.88 11.67
C PRO A 65 -2.77 20.67 11.97
N ASP A 66 -3.56 20.31 10.95
CA ASP A 66 -5.02 20.17 10.97
C ASP A 66 -5.49 18.71 10.94
N LYS A 67 -4.64 17.77 10.53
CA LYS A 67 -4.98 16.36 10.36
C LYS A 67 -3.78 15.46 10.62
N TYR A 68 -4.02 14.32 11.26
CA TYR A 68 -3.04 13.25 11.36
C TYR A 68 -3.71 11.89 11.16
N GLY A 69 -2.95 10.89 10.73
CA GLY A 69 -3.50 9.56 10.49
C GLY A 69 -2.53 8.59 9.84
N HIS A 70 -2.95 7.32 9.81
CA HIS A 70 -2.30 6.26 9.04
C HIS A 70 -2.92 6.21 7.65
N LYS A 71 -2.23 6.80 6.68
CA LYS A 71 -2.74 6.94 5.32
C LYS A 71 -2.34 5.73 4.47
N PRO A 72 -3.27 5.01 3.84
CA PRO A 72 -2.93 3.99 2.86
C PRO A 72 -2.30 4.64 1.61
N VAL A 73 -1.09 4.23 1.25
CA VAL A 73 -0.32 4.83 0.15
C VAL A 73 0.14 3.83 -0.93
N GLY A 74 0.09 2.53 -0.66
CA GLY A 74 0.51 1.53 -1.63
C GLY A 74 0.05 0.11 -1.32
N CYS A 75 0.22 -0.77 -2.29
CA CYS A 75 -0.02 -2.21 -2.18
C CYS A 75 1.32 -2.90 -1.90
N VAL A 76 1.28 -3.95 -1.10
CA VAL A 76 2.38 -4.90 -0.99
C VAL A 76 2.15 -5.99 -2.03
N VAL A 77 3.11 -6.17 -2.94
CA VAL A 77 3.11 -7.27 -3.92
C VAL A 77 4.33 -8.12 -3.71
N TRP A 78 4.22 -9.41 -4.01
CA TRP A 78 5.33 -10.35 -3.90
C TRP A 78 5.90 -10.58 -5.29
N ASP A 79 7.23 -10.52 -5.40
CA ASP A 79 7.92 -10.84 -6.65
C ASP A 79 8.11 -12.37 -6.80
N GLU A 80 8.75 -12.79 -7.89
CA GLU A 80 9.02 -14.22 -8.16
C GLU A 80 10.00 -14.85 -7.16
N ASN A 81 10.82 -14.04 -6.49
CA ASN A 81 11.77 -14.48 -5.47
C ASN A 81 11.13 -14.59 -4.08
N GLY A 82 9.88 -14.12 -3.93
CA GLY A 82 9.18 -14.03 -2.65
C GLY A 82 9.54 -12.77 -1.85
N ASP A 83 10.19 -11.78 -2.46
CA ASP A 83 10.46 -10.49 -1.84
C ASP A 83 9.24 -9.58 -1.95
N SER A 84 8.96 -8.85 -0.87
CA SER A 84 7.89 -7.84 -0.86
C SER A 84 8.33 -6.58 -1.58
N VAL A 85 7.54 -6.14 -2.55
CA VAL A 85 7.73 -4.91 -3.31
C VAL A 85 6.54 -3.97 -3.06
N GLU A 86 6.82 -2.71 -2.78
CA GLU A 86 5.78 -1.69 -2.61
C GLU A 86 5.39 -1.09 -3.96
N ARG A 87 4.08 -1.03 -4.23
CA ARG A 87 3.51 -0.36 -5.41
C ARG A 87 2.60 0.76 -4.97
N ILE A 88 2.96 2.00 -5.30
CA ILE A 88 2.18 3.19 -4.93
C ILE A 88 0.81 3.15 -5.60
N VAL A 89 -0.21 3.64 -4.89
CA VAL A 89 -1.56 3.78 -5.44
C VAL A 89 -1.53 4.59 -6.75
N GLY A 90 -2.21 4.08 -7.78
CA GLY A 90 -2.26 4.67 -9.12
C GLY A 90 -1.13 4.24 -10.05
N CYS A 91 -0.06 3.61 -9.54
CA CYS A 91 0.97 3.03 -10.40
C CYS A 91 0.50 1.75 -11.06
N ARG A 92 0.80 1.63 -12.35
CA ARG A 92 0.62 0.40 -13.13
C ARG A 92 1.95 -0.31 -13.29
N TRP A 93 1.93 -1.64 -13.30
CA TRP A 93 3.10 -2.46 -13.58
C TRP A 93 2.71 -3.72 -14.33
N TYR A 94 3.73 -4.41 -14.85
CA TYR A 94 3.58 -5.69 -15.51
C TYR A 94 4.26 -6.78 -14.71
N GLN A 95 3.57 -7.89 -14.49
CA GLN A 95 4.20 -9.16 -14.15
C GLN A 95 4.42 -9.92 -15.45
N THR A 96 5.66 -10.26 -15.76
CA THR A 96 6.04 -10.81 -17.08
C THR A 96 6.49 -12.25 -16.95
N THR A 97 5.97 -13.10 -17.81
CA THR A 97 6.42 -14.47 -18.04
C THR A 97 6.96 -14.60 -19.46
N LYS A 98 7.49 -15.77 -19.81
CA LYS A 98 7.99 -16.03 -21.17
C LYS A 98 6.96 -15.80 -22.29
N TYR A 99 5.66 -16.01 -22.00
CA TYR A 99 4.60 -16.00 -23.01
C TYR A 99 3.47 -15.00 -22.72
N ALA A 100 3.51 -14.31 -21.59
CA ALA A 100 2.45 -13.40 -21.20
C ALA A 100 2.96 -12.28 -20.29
N LYS A 101 2.31 -11.12 -20.35
CA LYS A 101 2.41 -10.06 -19.35
C LYS A 101 1.05 -9.88 -18.69
N VAL A 102 1.01 -9.60 -17.40
CA VAL A 102 -0.22 -9.26 -16.68
C VAL A 102 -0.11 -7.82 -16.24
N GLU A 103 -0.97 -6.95 -16.77
CA GLU A 103 -1.04 -5.54 -16.37
C GLU A 103 -1.85 -5.44 -15.07
N GLN A 104 -1.25 -4.84 -14.05
CA GLN A 104 -1.86 -4.65 -12.74
C GLN A 104 -1.74 -3.19 -12.30
N THR A 105 -2.61 -2.79 -11.37
CA THR A 105 -2.60 -1.47 -10.74
C THR A 105 -2.93 -1.59 -9.26
N CYS A 106 -2.41 -0.66 -8.46
CA CYS A 106 -2.78 -0.53 -7.06
C CYS A 106 -3.83 0.57 -6.93
N VAL A 107 -4.98 0.25 -6.32
CA VAL A 107 -6.08 1.21 -6.12
C VAL A 107 -6.44 1.32 -4.65
N LEU A 108 -6.97 2.48 -4.26
CA LEU A 108 -7.53 2.71 -2.93
C LEU A 108 -9.04 2.40 -2.96
N GLU A 109 -9.46 1.41 -2.17
CA GLU A 109 -10.87 1.01 -2.01
C GLU A 109 -11.19 0.84 -0.53
N ASN A 110 -12.25 1.49 -0.04
CA ASN A 110 -12.72 1.34 1.34
C ASN A 110 -11.60 1.53 2.41
N ASN A 111 -10.76 2.55 2.22
CA ASN A 111 -9.62 2.87 3.09
C ASN A 111 -8.53 1.78 3.17
N ARG A 112 -8.47 0.88 2.18
CA ARG A 112 -7.42 -0.12 2.01
C ARG A 112 -6.92 -0.11 0.57
N THR A 113 -5.71 -0.59 0.36
CA THR A 113 -5.18 -0.74 -1.00
C THR A 113 -5.42 -2.15 -1.52
N VAL A 114 -5.80 -2.24 -2.79
CA VAL A 114 -6.11 -3.48 -3.47
C VAL A 114 -5.39 -3.50 -4.81
N VAL A 115 -4.80 -4.64 -5.14
CA VAL A 115 -4.23 -4.88 -6.46
C VAL A 115 -5.35 -5.31 -7.40
N LYS A 116 -5.49 -4.61 -8.52
CA LYS A 116 -6.42 -4.98 -9.59
C LYS A 116 -5.66 -5.37 -10.84
N THR A 117 -6.05 -6.49 -11.44
CA THR A 117 -5.63 -6.87 -12.79
C THR A 117 -6.43 -6.06 -13.80
N LEU A 118 -5.73 -5.34 -14.68
CA LEU A 118 -6.33 -4.58 -15.78
C LEU A 118 -6.48 -5.43 -17.05
N GLY A 119 -5.57 -6.37 -17.26
CA GLY A 119 -5.65 -7.32 -18.37
C GLY A 119 -4.42 -8.21 -18.49
N CYS A 120 -4.53 -9.20 -19.37
CA CYS A 120 -3.44 -10.10 -19.73
C CYS A 120 -3.03 -9.84 -21.17
N ILE A 121 -1.73 -9.82 -21.43
CA ILE A 121 -1.15 -9.60 -22.74
C ILE A 121 -0.44 -10.89 -23.15
N PHE A 122 -0.86 -11.50 -24.24
CA PHE A 122 -0.15 -12.63 -24.84
C PHE A 122 1.06 -12.13 -25.64
N VAL A 123 2.22 -12.70 -25.38
CA VAL A 123 3.48 -12.35 -26.03
C VAL A 123 3.88 -13.46 -26.98
N TYR A 124 4.00 -13.14 -28.27
CA TYR A 124 4.45 -14.07 -29.30
C TYR A 124 5.67 -13.51 -30.03
N LYS A 125 6.73 -14.32 -30.12
CA LYS A 125 8.02 -13.93 -30.71
C LYS A 125 8.58 -12.60 -30.16
N GLY A 126 8.32 -12.32 -28.88
CA GLY A 126 8.77 -11.10 -28.20
C GLY A 126 7.87 -9.88 -28.38
N TYR A 127 6.75 -10.00 -29.09
CA TYR A 127 5.81 -8.91 -29.34
C TYR A 127 4.50 -9.07 -28.56
N ASP A 128 3.99 -7.97 -28.03
CA ASP A 128 2.68 -7.89 -27.40
C ASP A 128 1.61 -8.05 -28.48
N THR A 129 0.95 -9.22 -28.50
CA THR A 129 0.15 -9.67 -29.65
C THR A 129 -1.35 -9.55 -29.39
N LEU A 130 -1.81 -9.91 -28.20
CA LEU A 130 -3.24 -9.85 -27.84
C LEU A 130 -3.39 -9.33 -26.42
N PHE A 131 -4.26 -8.34 -26.24
CA PHE A 131 -4.72 -7.90 -24.92
C PHE A 131 -6.08 -8.52 -24.62
N LEU A 132 -6.22 -9.08 -23.42
CA LEU A 132 -7.44 -9.71 -22.93
C LEU A 132 -7.86 -9.05 -21.63
N TYR A 133 -9.12 -8.62 -21.57
CA TYR A 133 -9.73 -8.18 -20.32
C TYR A 133 -9.84 -9.35 -19.33
N PRO A 134 -9.76 -9.10 -18.01
CA PRO A 134 -9.94 -10.13 -17.00
C PRO A 134 -11.26 -10.88 -17.18
N GLY A 135 -11.21 -12.21 -17.08
CA GLY A 135 -12.37 -13.09 -17.26
C GLY A 135 -12.74 -13.40 -18.71
N THR A 136 -11.98 -12.89 -19.69
CA THR A 136 -12.24 -13.13 -21.12
C THR A 136 -11.26 -14.12 -21.75
N PHE A 137 -11.64 -14.67 -22.90
CA PHE A 137 -10.78 -15.53 -23.71
C PHE A 137 -10.95 -15.21 -25.20
N THR A 138 -9.96 -15.58 -26.00
CA THR A 138 -10.04 -15.53 -27.46
C THR A 138 -9.32 -16.72 -28.09
N ILE A 139 -9.72 -17.06 -29.30
CA ILE A 139 -9.03 -18.03 -30.15
C ILE A 139 -8.26 -17.24 -31.20
N TRP A 140 -6.95 -17.40 -31.18
CA TRP A 140 -6.09 -16.77 -32.16
C TRP A 140 -5.91 -17.70 -33.36
N ASN A 141 -6.46 -17.26 -34.50
CA ASN A 141 -6.50 -18.05 -35.73
C ASN A 141 -5.19 -18.03 -36.54
N GLN A 142 -4.23 -17.18 -36.18
CA GLN A 142 -2.91 -17.22 -36.80
C GLN A 142 -2.21 -18.49 -36.34
N GLN A 143 -1.78 -19.32 -37.29
CA GLN A 143 -1.15 -20.58 -36.97
C GLN A 143 0.18 -20.34 -36.24
N VAL A 144 0.24 -20.79 -35.00
CA VAL A 144 1.48 -20.96 -34.26
C VAL A 144 1.82 -22.44 -34.36
N GLU A 145 2.94 -22.75 -35.03
CA GLU A 145 3.40 -24.13 -35.19
C GLU A 145 2.34 -25.07 -35.82
N GLY A 146 1.48 -24.54 -36.70
CA GLY A 146 0.46 -25.31 -37.42
C GLY A 146 -0.87 -25.51 -36.67
N THR A 147 -1.03 -24.94 -35.46
CA THR A 147 -2.26 -25.04 -34.67
C THR A 147 -2.82 -23.67 -34.27
N SER A 148 -4.12 -23.59 -34.04
CA SER A 148 -4.75 -22.43 -33.42
C SER A 148 -4.52 -22.45 -31.91
N ILE A 149 -4.33 -21.28 -31.30
CA ILE A 149 -4.11 -21.17 -29.86
C ILE A 149 -5.30 -20.47 -29.22
N GLY A 150 -5.85 -21.07 -28.17
CA GLY A 150 -6.78 -20.41 -27.26
C GLY A 150 -6.01 -19.75 -26.12
N VAL A 151 -6.25 -18.46 -25.89
CA VAL A 151 -5.67 -17.70 -24.77
C VAL A 151 -6.79 -17.12 -23.90
N ALA A 152 -6.62 -17.24 -22.58
CA ALA A 152 -7.61 -16.79 -21.60
C ALA A 152 -6.94 -16.00 -20.48
N CYS A 153 -7.54 -14.87 -20.09
CA CYS A 153 -7.13 -14.09 -18.93
C CYS A 153 -7.99 -14.49 -17.73
N LYS A 154 -7.59 -15.54 -17.01
CA LYS A 154 -8.33 -16.02 -15.84
C LYS A 154 -7.99 -15.18 -14.61
N VAL A 155 -9.01 -14.80 -13.85
CA VAL A 155 -8.84 -14.21 -12.52
C VAL A 155 -8.66 -15.36 -11.53
N SER A 156 -7.55 -15.39 -10.79
CA SER A 156 -7.42 -16.34 -9.68
C SER A 156 -8.42 -15.96 -8.59
N GLN A 157 -9.37 -16.85 -8.31
CA GLN A 157 -10.25 -16.76 -7.14
C GLN A 157 -9.50 -17.17 -5.88
#